data_AF-A0A2X1SQM1-F1
#
_entry.id   AF-A0A2X1SQM1-F1
#
_cell.length_a   1.000
_cell.length_b   1.000
_cell.length_c   1.000
_cell.angle_alpha   90.00
_cell.angle_beta   90.00
_cell.angle_gamma   90.00
#
_symmetry.space_group_name_H-M   'P 1'
#
loop_
_entity.id
_entity.type
_entity.pdbx_description
1 polymer ?
#
loop_
_entity_poly.entity_id
_entity_poly.type
_entity_poly.pdbx_seq_one_letter_code
_entity_poly.pdbx_strand_id
1 'polypeptide(L)' 'MQRCILAILSLAFCAGAQAVSEDVQLNLVTTQGVGQTIGSVKITETDRGLEFAPLCGRYRRVSTGFIFMPKAAASGDERR' A
#
# COMPACT_ATOMS: atom_id res chain seq x y z
N MET A 1 25.77 9.03 -36.25
CA MET A 1 25.64 7.83 -35.40
C MET A 1 25.57 8.14 -33.90
N GLN A 2 26.47 8.92 -33.32
CA GLN A 2 26.56 9.11 -31.85
C GLN A 2 25.40 9.92 -31.20
N ARG A 3 24.81 10.86 -31.92
CA ARG A 3 23.70 11.71 -31.42
C ARG A 3 22.38 10.95 -31.24
N CYS A 4 22.14 9.94 -32.09
CA CYS A 4 20.94 9.11 -32.01
C CYS A 4 20.97 8.17 -30.79
N ILE A 5 22.16 7.72 -30.38
CA ILE A 5 22.33 6.84 -29.23
C ILE A 5 21.96 7.56 -27.93
N LEU A 6 22.38 8.82 -27.77
CA LEU A 6 22.03 9.64 -26.60
C LEU A 6 20.54 9.96 -26.54
N ALA A 7 19.89 10.16 -27.69
CA ALA A 7 18.45 10.37 -27.77
C ALA A 7 17.67 9.11 -27.35
N ILE A 8 18.11 7.92 -27.74
CA ILE A 8 17.46 6.66 -27.35
C ILE A 8 17.67 6.37 -25.86
N LEU A 9 18.88 6.62 -25.34
CA LEU A 9 19.19 6.44 -23.91
C LEU A 9 18.39 7.40 -23.02
N SER A 10 18.21 8.65 -23.44
CA SER A 10 17.37 9.61 -22.71
C SER A 10 15.87 9.25 -22.78
N LEU A 11 15.38 8.73 -23.90
CA LEU A 11 13.99 8.26 -24.01
C LEU A 11 13.71 7.05 -23.11
N ALA A 12 14.66 6.12 -22.98
CA ALA A 12 14.53 4.94 -22.13
C ALA A 12 14.45 5.28 -20.63
N PHE A 13 15.06 6.39 -20.20
CA PHE A 13 15.05 6.83 -18.80
C PHE A 13 13.72 7.47 -18.38
N CYS A 14 12.96 8.05 -19.32
CA CYS A 14 11.66 8.68 -19.02
C CYS A 14 10.48 7.68 -18.89
N ALA A 15 10.68 6.40 -19.21
CA ALA A 15 9.63 5.37 -19.13
C ALA A 15 9.43 4.78 -17.72
N GLY A 16 10.10 5.33 -16.71
CA GLY A 16 10.08 4.83 -15.32
C GLY A 16 8.89 5.27 -14.47
N ALA A 17 7.79 5.75 -15.05
CA ALA A 17 6.55 6.00 -14.32
C ALA A 17 5.85 4.66 -14.03
N GLN A 18 6.39 3.91 -13.09
CA GLN A 18 5.65 2.81 -12.47
C GLN A 18 4.62 3.46 -11.55
N ALA A 19 3.33 3.20 -11.78
CA ALA A 19 2.30 3.58 -10.83
C ALA A 19 2.71 3.03 -9.47
N VAL A 20 3.02 3.93 -8.53
CA VAL A 20 3.51 3.54 -7.20
C VAL A 20 2.33 2.90 -6.50
N SER A 21 2.39 1.58 -6.41
CA SER A 21 1.37 0.78 -5.76
C SER A 21 2.01 -0.04 -4.65
N GLU A 22 1.46 0.08 -3.45
CA GLU A 22 1.95 -0.59 -2.26
C GLU A 22 0.92 -1.61 -1.79
N ASP A 23 1.36 -2.82 -1.45
CA ASP A 23 0.51 -3.86 -0.86
C ASP A 23 0.71 -3.85 0.65
N VAL A 24 -0.32 -3.40 1.38
CA VAL A 24 -0.27 -3.30 2.84
C VAL A 24 -0.97 -4.51 3.44
N GLN A 25 -0.21 -5.33 4.17
CA GLN A 25 -0.77 -6.48 4.87
C GLN A 25 -1.66 -6.04 6.05
N LEU A 26 -2.84 -6.62 6.11
CA LEU A 26 -3.77 -6.45 7.22
C LEU A 26 -3.68 -7.63 8.16
N ASN A 27 -3.47 -7.35 9.44
CA ASN A 27 -3.44 -8.35 10.50
C ASN A 27 -4.62 -8.15 11.46
N LEU A 28 -5.14 -9.25 11.99
CA LEU A 28 -6.13 -9.21 13.07
C LEU A 28 -5.46 -8.75 14.35
N VAL A 29 -5.85 -7.61 14.92
CA VAL A 29 -5.30 -7.14 16.19
C VAL A 29 -6.27 -7.45 17.32
N THR A 30 -5.77 -8.04 18.40
CA THR A 30 -6.49 -8.24 19.67
C THR A 30 -5.79 -7.46 20.78
N THR A 31 -6.38 -7.43 21.97
CA THR A 31 -5.73 -6.83 23.16
C THR A 31 -4.40 -7.51 23.54
N GLN A 32 -4.15 -8.71 23.03
CA GLN A 32 -2.93 -9.48 23.25
C GLN A 32 -1.84 -9.16 22.21
N GLY A 33 -2.15 -8.36 21.20
CA GLY A 33 -1.22 -7.92 20.16
C GLY A 33 -1.68 -8.21 18.74
N VAL A 34 -0.72 -8.21 17.82
CA VAL A 34 -0.94 -8.45 16.39
C VAL A 34 -1.04 -9.96 16.14
N GLY A 35 -2.19 -10.40 15.65
CA GLY A 35 -2.49 -11.78 15.28
C GLY A 35 -2.34 -12.07 13.79
N GLN A 36 -3.09 -13.06 13.29
CA GLN A 36 -2.95 -13.59 11.94
C GLN A 36 -3.24 -12.54 10.85
N THR A 37 -2.51 -12.60 9.73
CA THR A 37 -2.81 -11.87 8.50
C THR A 37 -4.14 -12.32 7.91
N ILE A 38 -5.00 -11.33 7.65
CA ILE A 38 -6.39 -11.53 7.20
C ILE A 38 -6.60 -11.14 5.73
N GLY A 39 -5.62 -10.49 5.13
CA GLY A 39 -5.60 -10.09 3.73
C GLY A 39 -4.64 -8.93 3.52
N SER A 40 -4.77 -8.25 2.39
CA SER A 40 -4.03 -7.03 2.10
C SER A 40 -4.94 -5.95 1.55
N VAL A 41 -4.44 -4.71 1.54
CA VAL A 41 -5.02 -3.61 0.79
C VAL A 41 -3.96 -3.13 -0.18
N LYS A 42 -4.29 -3.19 -1.46
CA LYS A 42 -3.47 -2.56 -2.49
C LYS A 42 -3.82 -1.08 -2.54
N ILE A 43 -2.83 -0.24 -2.31
CA ILE A 43 -2.93 1.21 -2.42
C ILE A 43 -2.33 1.59 -3.76
N THR A 44 -3.07 2.29 -4.60
CA THR A 44 -2.58 2.76 -5.90
C THR A 44 -2.75 4.27 -5.99
N GLU A 45 -1.69 4.99 -6.34
CA GLU A 45 -1.81 6.41 -6.67
C GLU A 45 -2.49 6.58 -8.04
N THR A 46 -3.51 7.43 -8.08
CA THR A 46 -4.25 7.78 -9.29
C THR A 46 -4.35 9.30 -9.42
N ASP A 47 -4.72 9.79 -10.60
CA ASP A 47 -4.94 11.23 -10.83
C ASP A 47 -6.03 11.85 -9.92
N ARG A 48 -6.84 11.01 -9.26
CA ARG A 48 -7.92 11.42 -8.34
C ARG A 48 -7.55 11.23 -6.87
N GLY A 49 -6.31 10.85 -6.57
CA GLY A 49 -5.82 10.52 -5.23
C GLY A 49 -5.53 9.03 -5.07
N LEU A 50 -5.49 8.57 -3.81
CA LEU A 50 -5.18 7.18 -3.47
C LEU A 50 -6.42 6.29 -3.60
N GLU A 51 -6.30 5.24 -4.40
CA GLU A 51 -7.30 4.17 -4.49
C GLU A 51 -6.93 3.01 -3.57
N PHE A 52 -7.92 2.50 -2.83
CA PHE A 52 -7.76 1.41 -1.87
C PHE A 52 -8.56 0.19 -2.32
N ALA A 53 -7.85 -0.87 -2.73
CA ALA A 53 -8.46 -2.12 -3.17
C ALA A 53 -8.20 -3.23 -2.12
N PRO A 54 -9.19 -3.55 -1.26
CA PRO A 54 -9.04 -4.61 -0.27
C PRO A 54 -9.14 -6.01 -0.91
N LEU A 55 -8.14 -6.84 -0.63
CA LEU A 55 -8.05 -8.24 -1.03
C LEU A 55 -8.21 -9.12 0.22
N CYS A 56 -9.45 -9.22 0.73
CA CYS A 56 -9.78 -10.01 1.91
C CYS A 56 -10.78 -11.12 1.56
N GLY A 57 -10.32 -12.37 1.51
CA GLY A 57 -11.13 -13.52 1.06
C GLY A 57 -12.07 -14.12 2.12
N ARG A 58 -12.05 -13.67 3.39
CA ARG A 58 -12.70 -14.40 4.50
C ARG A 58 -13.62 -13.59 5.41
N TYR A 59 -13.89 -12.31 5.15
CA TYR A 59 -14.72 -11.49 6.02
C TYR A 59 -16.15 -11.29 5.51
N ARG A 60 -17.09 -11.21 6.46
CA ARG A 60 -18.51 -10.92 6.24
C ARG A 60 -18.61 -9.54 5.56
N ARG A 61 -19.35 -9.45 4.45
CA ARG A 61 -19.62 -8.18 3.75
C ARG A 61 -20.45 -7.26 4.65
N VAL A 62 -19.78 -6.51 5.50
CA VAL A 62 -20.34 -5.45 6.34
C VAL A 62 -19.48 -4.22 6.11
N SER A 63 -20.11 -3.05 5.99
CA SER A 63 -19.37 -1.79 5.89
C SER A 63 -18.68 -1.52 7.23
N THR A 64 -17.35 -1.51 7.20
CA THR A 64 -16.49 -1.19 8.35
C THR A 64 -15.78 0.14 8.08
N GLY A 65 -15.55 0.94 9.13
CA GLY A 65 -14.79 2.19 9.00
C GLY A 65 -13.32 1.93 8.66
N PHE A 66 -12.75 2.76 7.80
CA PHE A 66 -11.33 2.73 7.42
C PHE A 66 -10.71 4.09 7.75
N ILE A 67 -9.68 4.10 8.60
CA ILE A 67 -9.01 5.32 9.07
C ILE A 67 -7.49 5.15 9.07
N PHE A 68 -6.78 6.25 8.85
CA PHE A 68 -5.34 6.31 9.08
C PHE A 68 -5.08 6.75 10.52
N MET A 69 -4.22 6.03 11.21
CA MET A 69 -3.78 6.37 12.56
C MET A 69 -2.29 6.73 12.55
N PRO A 70 -1.85 7.65 13.42
CA PRO A 70 -0.42 7.84 13.65
C PRO A 70 0.23 6.53 14.14
N LYS A 71 1.51 6.33 13.78
CA LYS A 71 2.30 5.09 13.94
C LYS A 71 2.19 4.40 15.31
N ALA A 72 1.92 5.15 16.38
CA ALA A 72 1.85 4.65 17.74
C ALA A 72 0.68 3.67 18.03
N ALA A 73 -0.32 3.56 17.15
CA ALA A 73 -1.54 2.81 17.46
C ALA A 73 -1.51 1.31 17.12
N ALA A 74 -0.56 0.85 16.29
CA ALA A 74 -0.56 -0.53 15.80
C ALA A 74 0.24 -1.51 16.68
N SER A 75 0.97 -1.00 17.67
CA SER A 75 1.79 -1.76 18.61
C SER A 75 1.26 -1.48 20.00
N GLY A 76 0.83 -2.51 20.72
CA GLY A 76 0.58 -2.43 22.16
C GLY A 76 1.89 -2.25 22.94
N ASP A 77 2.67 -1.22 22.62
CA ASP A 77 3.81 -0.80 23.43
C ASP A 77 3.26 0.18 24.47
N GLU A 78 2.75 -0.41 25.55
CA GLU A 78 2.43 0.29 26.79
C GLU A 78 3.73 0.90 27.31
N ARG A 79 3.92 2.19 27.03
CA ARG A 79 4.99 3.05 27.54
C ARG A 79 5.24 2.78 29.04
N ARG A 80 6.32 2.06 29.36
CA ARG A 80 7.01 2.11 30.66
C ARG A 80 8.50 2.28 30.43
#